data_AF-A0AAW2YUY9-F1
#
_entry.id   AF-A0AAW2YUY9-F1
#
_cell.length_a   1.000
_cell.length_b   1.000
_cell.length_c   1.000
_cell.angle_alpha   90.00
_cell.angle_beta   90.00
_cell.angle_gamma   90.00
#
_symmetry.space_group_name_H-M   'P 1'
#
loop_
_entity.id
_entity.type
_entity.pdbx_description
1 polymer ?
#
loop_
_entity_poly.entity_id
_entity_poly.type
_entity_poly.pdbx_seq_one_letter_code
_entity_poly.pdbx_strand_id
1 'polypeptide(L)'
;MPLKGFMNVRRLLAIRRSPQVQPQQYRKKVYFTPTFPSVQLPVSWGLPIEVVLIGQIGHGGGSALVQQVKDRQKKHKEFIDELDEPSAKLFNTSLGEQVKKVEDKTAVYTFSVDQSHPFHRHEGHRVFTAVTGSRGCFLRFSTATKQEVEEDANAFIKQLSQVHIPGDCIFTLRFNGSIWHQFSAAGEGSPAFFAISVHTDETGGQLKAEDMKKVLSNQASIASLTEVVPEQIQKILQQPDAFQTVPTYHLSLEPGGPIQLRDLLCKVYRSGMGRIRSSASAFAAKLRGGDGHMIFPQQKRNYSTTSSNTLLADQEYLVLSPIIKNELSIDSIMDGEFENIYHFQDSFTICITAPNGSIDPKSLIKQDDTLRQMWKDGKCNSDEIMERLLSSFVDHPPTSVGRYMHVRNVMVRPLKLRTSPLGCPVSSLLGKSEELFGSDRKFPVKKQSSSPSGLQTQVLLGANDKHLRFRSVVSTELIPKEESEKSLESIVQVNVTLSNRVHCLNWFGFFYMWLIHIGHERLVVPPLLQQGCKYAFGK
;
A
#
# COMPACT_ATOMS: atom_id res chain seq x y z
N MET A 1 47.76 5.64 45.81
CA MET A 1 49.10 6.27 45.69
C MET A 1 50.14 5.29 46.23
N PRO A 2 51.35 5.16 45.65
CA PRO A 2 51.72 4.78 44.27
C PRO A 2 52.72 3.57 44.25
N LEU A 3 52.99 2.87 43.15
CA LEU A 3 54.10 3.11 42.20
C LEU A 3 54.00 2.05 41.07
N LYS A 4 53.72 2.43 39.82
CA LYS A 4 54.66 2.52 38.67
C LYS A 4 55.57 1.30 38.43
N GLY A 5 55.29 0.56 37.36
CA GLY A 5 56.22 -0.37 36.69
C GLY A 5 56.14 -0.20 35.18
N PHE A 6 57.19 0.38 34.59
CA PHE A 6 57.46 0.48 33.15
C PHE A 6 58.59 -0.53 32.84
N MET A 7 58.46 -1.38 31.82
CA MET A 7 59.41 -1.51 30.70
C MET A 7 59.20 -2.77 29.83
N ASN A 8 58.99 -2.50 28.54
CA ASN A 8 59.61 -3.09 27.35
C ASN A 8 59.70 -4.62 27.19
N VAL A 9 58.78 -5.15 26.36
CA VAL A 9 59.02 -6.32 25.50
C VAL A 9 58.80 -5.90 24.04
N ARG A 10 59.73 -5.11 23.50
CA ARG A 10 59.90 -4.90 22.05
C ARG A 10 61.19 -5.59 21.62
N ARG A 11 61.13 -6.91 21.39
CA ARG A 11 62.05 -7.67 20.53
C ARG A 11 61.67 -9.13 20.60
N LEU A 12 60.88 -9.58 19.64
CA LEU A 12 60.93 -10.93 19.08
C LEU A 12 60.05 -10.94 17.84
N LEU A 13 60.59 -11.51 16.75
CA LEU A 13 59.97 -11.74 15.43
C LEU A 13 60.13 -10.61 14.41
N ALA A 14 61.40 -10.33 14.09
CA ALA A 14 61.77 -9.87 12.75
C ALA A 14 61.69 -11.06 11.78
N ILE A 15 60.58 -11.19 11.05
CA ILE A 15 60.46 -12.09 9.89
C ILE A 15 60.81 -11.27 8.64
N ARG A 16 61.86 -11.69 7.93
CA ARG A 16 62.25 -11.18 6.60
C ARG A 16 61.02 -11.21 5.67
N ARG A 17 60.51 -10.04 5.31
CA ARG A 17 59.58 -9.90 4.18
C ARG A 17 60.39 -9.94 2.89
N SER A 18 60.08 -10.91 2.02
CA SER A 18 60.42 -10.87 0.59
C SER A 18 59.96 -9.54 -0.01
N PRO A 19 60.59 -9.04 -1.09
CA PRO A 19 60.25 -7.74 -1.65
C PRO A 19 58.81 -7.78 -2.18
N GLN A 20 57.88 -7.28 -1.36
CA GLN A 20 56.51 -7.04 -1.80
C GLN A 20 56.57 -5.96 -2.86
N VAL A 21 56.17 -6.32 -4.08
CA VAL A 21 55.66 -5.37 -5.07
C VAL A 21 54.66 -4.50 -4.34
N GLN A 22 55.00 -3.22 -4.13
CA GLN A 22 54.12 -2.28 -3.46
C GLN A 22 52.83 -2.22 -4.29
N PRO A 23 51.65 -2.53 -3.73
CA PRO A 23 50.41 -2.28 -4.44
C PRO A 23 50.35 -0.78 -4.68
N GLN A 24 50.35 -0.37 -5.95
CA GLN A 24 50.11 1.01 -6.33
C GLN A 24 48.83 1.46 -5.61
N GLN A 25 48.98 2.37 -4.64
CA GLN A 25 47.84 2.99 -3.96
C GLN A 25 47.14 3.89 -4.97
N TYR A 26 46.24 3.31 -5.77
CA TYR A 26 45.28 4.07 -6.54
C TYR A 26 44.42 4.87 -5.55
N ARG A 27 44.66 6.19 -5.47
CA ARG A 27 43.78 7.11 -4.73
C ARG A 27 42.38 6.97 -5.32
N LYS A 28 41.43 6.44 -4.54
CA LYS A 28 40.01 6.39 -4.91
C LYS A 28 39.53 7.81 -5.19
N LYS A 29 39.22 8.13 -6.44
CA LYS A 29 38.56 9.39 -6.81
C LYS A 29 37.09 9.26 -6.44
N VAL A 30 36.63 10.10 -5.51
CA VAL A 30 35.22 10.21 -5.13
C VAL A 30 34.63 11.36 -5.93
N TYR A 31 33.60 11.06 -6.73
CA TYR A 31 32.87 12.06 -7.52
C TYR A 31 31.57 12.39 -6.80
N PHE A 32 31.31 13.68 -6.57
CA PHE A 32 30.04 14.14 -6.01
C PHE A 32 29.06 14.40 -7.15
N THR A 33 27.88 13.79 -7.08
CA THR A 33 26.77 14.04 -8.00
C THR A 33 25.76 14.96 -7.31
N PRO A 34 25.32 16.06 -7.95
CA PRO A 34 24.33 16.98 -7.37
C PRO A 34 22.93 16.37 -7.25
N THR A 35 22.70 15.22 -7.89
CA THR A 35 21.43 14.49 -7.91
C THR A 35 21.66 13.04 -7.46
N PHE A 36 21.15 12.06 -8.20
CA PHE A 36 21.30 10.64 -7.91
C PHE A 36 22.72 10.15 -8.25
N PRO A 37 23.39 9.39 -7.36
CA PRO A 37 24.66 8.74 -7.70
C PRO A 37 24.47 7.81 -8.89
N SER A 38 25.23 8.04 -9.96
CA SER A 38 25.11 7.29 -11.20
C SER A 38 26.46 6.97 -11.83
N VAL A 39 26.47 5.95 -12.67
CA VAL A 39 27.61 5.61 -13.52
C VAL A 39 27.10 5.30 -14.93
N GLN A 40 27.82 5.78 -15.93
CA GLN A 40 27.65 5.43 -17.32
C GLN A 40 28.90 4.68 -17.77
N LEU A 41 28.74 3.41 -18.17
CA LEU A 41 29.82 2.63 -18.75
C LEU A 41 29.74 2.76 -20.28
N PRO A 42 30.80 3.24 -20.94
CA PRO A 42 30.78 3.41 -22.39
C PRO A 42 30.75 2.06 -23.10
N VAL A 43 30.04 2.01 -24.23
CA VAL A 43 29.99 0.85 -25.14
C VAL A 43 30.35 1.38 -26.52
N SER A 44 31.35 0.78 -27.18
CA SER A 44 31.89 1.31 -28.46
C SER A 44 30.90 1.21 -29.63
N TRP A 45 30.00 0.23 -29.59
CA TRP A 45 29.11 -0.13 -30.69
C TRP A 45 27.63 0.21 -30.42
N GLY A 46 27.31 0.89 -29.33
CA GLY A 46 25.92 1.13 -28.95
C GLY A 46 25.72 2.17 -27.84
N LEU A 47 24.52 2.15 -27.24
CA LEU A 47 24.19 3.01 -26.11
C LEU A 47 24.97 2.58 -24.85
N PRO A 48 25.34 3.54 -23.99
CA PRO A 48 26.04 3.23 -22.75
C PRO A 48 25.15 2.42 -21.79
N ILE A 49 25.81 1.66 -20.90
CA ILE A 49 25.15 1.04 -19.75
C ILE A 49 25.00 2.11 -18.68
N GLU A 50 23.78 2.34 -18.20
CA GLU A 50 23.50 3.37 -17.21
C GLU A 50 22.95 2.77 -15.93
N VAL A 51 23.62 3.06 -14.82
CA VAL A 51 23.19 2.61 -13.49
C VAL A 51 22.98 3.81 -12.60
N VAL A 52 21.80 3.92 -11.98
CA VAL A 52 21.45 5.03 -11.10
C VAL A 52 20.94 4.50 -9.76
N LEU A 53 21.56 4.96 -8.67
CA LEU A 53 21.14 4.65 -7.30
C LEU A 53 20.08 5.67 -6.85
N ILE A 54 18.87 5.19 -6.55
CA ILE A 54 17.70 6.05 -6.33
C ILE A 54 17.54 6.36 -4.84
N GLY A 55 17.56 5.32 -3.99
CA GLY A 55 17.22 5.49 -2.58
C GLY A 55 17.64 4.30 -1.73
N GLN A 56 17.52 4.47 -0.42
CA GLN A 56 17.79 3.43 0.56
C GLN A 56 16.52 3.12 1.34
N ILE A 57 16.22 1.84 1.48
CA ILE A 57 15.16 1.36 2.36
C ILE A 57 15.75 1.00 3.74
N GLY A 58 14.89 0.90 4.74
CA GLY A 58 15.34 0.63 6.11
C GLY A 58 16.11 -0.69 6.22
N HIS A 59 17.12 -0.73 7.09
CA HIS A 59 18.00 -1.87 7.33
C HIS A 59 17.27 -3.22 7.36
N GLY A 60 17.75 -4.19 6.59
CA GLY A 60 17.14 -5.51 6.46
C GLY A 60 15.90 -5.58 5.56
N GLY A 61 15.39 -4.43 5.10
CA GLY A 61 14.20 -4.34 4.28
C GLY A 61 14.37 -4.95 2.89
N GLY A 62 15.58 -4.88 2.33
CA GLY A 62 15.90 -5.42 1.01
C GLY A 62 15.73 -6.92 0.95
N SER A 63 16.40 -7.66 1.85
CA SER A 63 16.27 -9.12 1.91
C SER A 63 14.84 -9.56 2.17
N ALA A 64 14.12 -8.86 3.05
CA ALA A 64 12.73 -9.17 3.37
C ALA A 64 11.82 -8.99 2.15
N LEU A 65 12.01 -7.91 1.39
CA LEU A 65 11.23 -7.65 0.18
C LEU A 65 11.55 -8.65 -0.94
N VAL A 66 12.83 -8.96 -1.16
CA VAL A 66 13.24 -10.01 -2.12
C VAL A 66 12.55 -11.32 -1.79
N GLN A 67 12.56 -11.75 -0.51
CA GLN A 67 11.92 -13.00 -0.10
C GLN A 67 10.41 -12.98 -0.37
N GLN A 68 9.72 -11.88 -0.04
CA GLN A 68 8.29 -11.74 -0.30
C GLN A 68 7.95 -11.81 -1.79
N VAL A 69 8.78 -11.22 -2.65
CA VAL A 69 8.58 -11.27 -4.10
C VAL A 69 8.81 -12.69 -4.60
N LYS A 70 9.89 -13.36 -4.19
CA LYS A 70 10.15 -14.76 -4.55
C LYS A 70 9.01 -15.69 -4.17
N ASP A 71 8.44 -15.52 -2.97
CA ASP A 71 7.32 -16.34 -2.52
C ASP A 71 6.07 -16.14 -3.40
N ARG A 72 5.87 -14.95 -3.96
CA ARG A 72 4.79 -14.66 -4.93
C ARG A 72 5.13 -15.15 -6.33
N GLN A 73 6.37 -14.99 -6.78
CA GLN A 73 6.85 -15.49 -8.06
C GLN A 73 6.57 -17.00 -8.17
N LYS A 74 6.94 -17.78 -7.14
CA LYS A 74 6.72 -19.24 -7.11
C LYS A 74 5.25 -19.68 -7.23
N LYS A 75 4.31 -18.80 -6.90
CA LYS A 75 2.86 -19.04 -7.01
C LYS A 75 2.28 -18.51 -8.33
N HIS A 76 3.06 -17.76 -9.11
CA HIS A 76 2.58 -17.14 -10.34
C HIS A 76 2.42 -18.17 -11.46
N LYS A 77 1.33 -18.08 -12.23
CA LYS A 77 1.02 -19.03 -13.32
C LYS A 77 2.11 -19.13 -14.41
N GLU A 78 2.81 -18.01 -14.63
CA GLU A 78 3.88 -17.87 -15.65
C GLU A 78 5.26 -17.84 -14.97
N PHE A 79 5.42 -18.57 -13.86
CA PHE A 79 6.70 -18.71 -13.16
C PHE A 79 7.63 -19.67 -13.87
N ILE A 80 8.89 -19.25 -14.05
CA ILE A 80 9.96 -20.04 -14.67
C ILE A 80 11.21 -19.87 -13.81
N ASP A 81 11.82 -20.99 -13.42
CA ASP A 81 13.06 -21.05 -12.64
C ASP A 81 14.14 -21.75 -13.46
N GLU A 82 14.72 -21.00 -14.39
CA GLU A 82 15.77 -21.47 -15.31
C GLU A 82 16.97 -20.51 -15.23
N LEU A 83 18.18 -21.04 -15.46
CA LEU A 83 19.45 -20.28 -15.44
C LEU A 83 19.73 -19.53 -14.11
N ASP A 84 19.27 -20.07 -12.98
CA ASP A 84 19.39 -19.43 -11.65
C ASP A 84 18.75 -18.04 -11.59
N GLU A 85 17.75 -17.79 -12.44
CA GLU A 85 17.03 -16.53 -12.57
C GLU A 85 15.51 -16.76 -12.46
N PRO A 86 14.99 -17.05 -11.25
CA PRO A 86 13.57 -17.21 -11.02
C PRO A 86 12.80 -15.96 -11.45
N SER A 87 11.90 -16.15 -12.41
CA SER A 87 11.17 -15.07 -13.07
C SER A 87 9.69 -15.37 -13.22
N ALA A 88 8.88 -14.32 -13.32
CA ALA A 88 7.47 -14.42 -13.65
C ALA A 88 7.09 -13.27 -14.59
N LYS A 89 6.42 -13.58 -15.69
CA LYS A 89 5.90 -12.57 -16.62
C LYS A 89 4.62 -11.95 -16.04
N LEU A 90 4.63 -10.65 -15.81
CA LEU A 90 3.52 -9.88 -15.20
C LEU A 90 2.58 -9.31 -16.27
N PHE A 91 3.15 -8.72 -17.32
CA PHE A 91 2.42 -8.16 -18.45
C PHE A 91 2.99 -8.70 -19.75
N ASN A 92 2.10 -8.80 -20.72
CA ASN A 92 2.38 -9.48 -21.96
C ASN A 92 2.39 -8.55 -23.16
N THR A 93 3.12 -8.95 -24.19
CA THR A 93 3.04 -8.33 -25.50
C THR A 93 1.65 -8.55 -26.08
N SER A 94 1.14 -7.56 -26.80
CA SER A 94 -0.09 -7.62 -27.56
C SER A 94 0.24 -7.51 -29.06
N LEU A 95 0.57 -8.65 -29.68
CA LEU A 95 1.05 -8.78 -31.06
C LEU A 95 0.13 -9.71 -31.89
N GLY A 96 0.08 -9.50 -33.20
CA GLY A 96 -0.60 -10.37 -34.18
C GLY A 96 -2.02 -9.96 -34.59
N GLU A 97 -2.63 -10.75 -35.50
CA GLU A 97 -3.94 -10.45 -36.14
C GLU A 97 -5.13 -10.37 -35.17
N GLN A 98 -5.00 -10.90 -33.95
CA GLN A 98 -6.07 -10.90 -32.94
C GLN A 98 -6.18 -9.58 -32.16
N VAL A 99 -5.27 -8.63 -32.38
CA VAL A 99 -5.23 -7.36 -31.66
C VAL A 99 -6.14 -6.34 -32.35
N LYS A 100 -7.38 -6.21 -31.89
CA LYS A 100 -8.39 -5.36 -32.54
C LYS A 100 -8.18 -3.83 -32.40
N LYS A 101 -7.23 -3.33 -31.59
CA LYS A 101 -7.12 -1.88 -31.32
C LYS A 101 -5.72 -1.27 -31.20
N VAL A 102 -4.75 -1.88 -30.49
CA VAL A 102 -3.40 -1.29 -30.28
C VAL A 102 -2.34 -2.38 -30.16
N GLU A 103 -1.31 -2.32 -31.02
CA GLU A 103 -0.12 -3.17 -30.93
C GLU A 103 0.75 -2.72 -29.74
N ASP A 104 1.16 -3.66 -28.88
CA ASP A 104 2.10 -3.41 -27.78
C ASP A 104 3.20 -4.47 -27.78
N LYS A 105 4.43 -4.03 -28.01
CA LYS A 105 5.63 -4.88 -28.06
C LYS A 105 6.29 -5.06 -26.70
N THR A 106 5.74 -4.42 -25.67
CA THR A 106 6.31 -4.39 -24.33
C THR A 106 5.93 -5.65 -23.57
N ALA A 107 6.89 -6.24 -22.88
CA ALA A 107 6.63 -7.23 -21.85
C ALA A 107 7.24 -6.78 -20.52
N VAL A 108 6.62 -7.18 -19.42
CA VAL A 108 7.09 -6.85 -18.08
C VAL A 108 7.25 -8.12 -17.28
N TYR A 109 8.43 -8.29 -16.71
CA TYR A 109 8.78 -9.43 -15.88
C TYR A 109 9.16 -8.97 -14.49
N THR A 110 8.94 -9.82 -13.51
CA THR A 110 9.71 -9.78 -12.28
C THR A 110 10.74 -10.91 -12.31
N PHE A 111 11.98 -10.64 -11.91
CA PHE A 111 13.01 -11.66 -11.73
C PHE A 111 13.77 -11.43 -10.44
N SER A 112 14.34 -12.49 -9.88
CA SER A 112 15.15 -12.43 -8.67
C SER A 112 16.49 -13.12 -8.89
N VAL A 113 17.54 -12.59 -8.26
CA VAL A 113 18.89 -13.17 -8.28
C VAL A 113 19.32 -13.47 -6.85
N ASP A 114 19.63 -14.75 -6.58
CA ASP A 114 20.11 -15.20 -5.28
C ASP A 114 21.60 -14.92 -5.12
N GLN A 115 22.47 -15.90 -5.37
CA GLN A 115 23.91 -15.74 -5.20
C GLN A 115 24.59 -15.24 -6.47
N SER A 116 24.32 -15.90 -7.60
CA SER A 116 24.79 -15.51 -8.92
C SER A 116 24.03 -16.33 -9.95
N HIS A 117 23.93 -15.81 -11.17
CA HIS A 117 23.55 -16.56 -12.36
C HIS A 117 24.73 -16.61 -13.36
N PRO A 118 24.69 -17.47 -14.39
CA PRO A 118 25.73 -17.50 -15.42
C PRO A 118 25.82 -16.18 -16.20
N PHE A 119 27.02 -15.84 -16.68
CA PHE A 119 27.14 -14.75 -17.64
C PHE A 119 26.38 -15.10 -18.91
N HIS A 120 25.58 -14.16 -19.37
CA HIS A 120 24.75 -14.39 -20.53
C HIS A 120 24.44 -13.09 -21.27
N ARG A 121 23.80 -13.22 -22.42
CA ARG A 121 23.27 -12.13 -23.23
C ARG A 121 21.96 -12.56 -23.88
N HIS A 122 21.18 -11.59 -24.35
CA HIS A 122 19.93 -11.85 -25.06
C HIS A 122 19.59 -10.63 -25.92
N GLU A 123 18.79 -10.80 -26.97
CA GLU A 123 18.41 -9.67 -27.82
C GLU A 123 17.44 -8.69 -27.13
N GLY A 124 17.50 -7.43 -27.56
CA GLY A 124 16.58 -6.38 -27.13
C GLY A 124 17.08 -5.53 -25.96
N HIS A 125 16.47 -4.36 -25.83
CA HIS A 125 16.82 -3.37 -24.81
C HIS A 125 16.13 -3.69 -23.47
N ARG A 126 16.84 -3.49 -22.37
CA ARG A 126 16.36 -3.77 -21.02
C ARG A 126 16.42 -2.52 -20.16
N VAL A 127 15.31 -2.26 -19.47
CA VAL A 127 15.24 -1.28 -18.39
C VAL A 127 14.65 -1.97 -17.19
N PHE A 128 15.35 -1.99 -16.06
CA PHE A 128 14.77 -2.55 -14.85
C PHE A 128 15.05 -1.70 -13.62
N THR A 129 14.08 -1.70 -12.71
CA THR A 129 14.24 -1.15 -11.36
C THR A 129 14.30 -2.29 -10.38
N ALA A 130 15.26 -2.25 -9.47
CA ALA A 130 15.58 -3.35 -8.59
C ALA A 130 15.80 -2.89 -7.15
N VAL A 131 15.60 -3.81 -6.21
CA VAL A 131 15.89 -3.63 -4.79
C VAL A 131 16.91 -4.65 -4.36
N THR A 132 18.06 -4.18 -3.88
CA THR A 132 19.13 -5.06 -3.40
C THR A 132 18.79 -5.74 -2.09
N GLY A 133 19.29 -6.97 -1.92
CA GLY A 133 19.34 -7.61 -0.63
C GLY A 133 20.26 -6.85 0.34
N SER A 134 20.24 -7.25 1.60
CA SER A 134 20.86 -6.46 2.68
C SER A 134 22.39 -6.42 2.65
N ARG A 135 23.03 -7.25 1.81
CA ARG A 135 24.47 -7.22 1.57
C ARG A 135 24.88 -6.47 0.30
N GLY A 136 23.92 -6.05 -0.52
CA GLY A 136 24.18 -5.41 -1.82
C GLY A 136 24.44 -6.42 -2.93
N CYS A 137 24.75 -5.91 -4.11
CA CYS A 137 25.01 -6.73 -5.29
C CYS A 137 26.15 -6.15 -6.15
N PHE A 138 26.66 -6.99 -7.05
CA PHE A 138 27.52 -6.61 -8.16
C PHE A 138 26.77 -6.78 -9.47
N LEU A 139 26.83 -5.75 -10.31
CA LEU A 139 26.41 -5.80 -11.71
C LEU A 139 27.68 -5.84 -12.57
N ARG A 140 27.86 -6.89 -13.36
CA ARG A 140 29.05 -7.09 -14.20
C ARG A 140 28.64 -7.05 -15.66
N PHE A 141 29.44 -6.35 -16.47
CA PHE A 141 29.20 -6.19 -17.89
C PHE A 141 30.51 -6.33 -18.66
N SER A 142 30.54 -7.18 -19.68
CA SER A 142 31.61 -7.21 -20.67
C SER A 142 31.08 -6.67 -21.99
N THR A 143 31.71 -5.61 -22.49
CA THR A 143 31.31 -4.96 -23.77
C THR A 143 31.87 -5.66 -25.00
N ALA A 144 32.64 -6.73 -24.81
CA ALA A 144 33.21 -7.52 -25.88
C ALA A 144 32.10 -8.12 -26.74
N THR A 145 32.21 -7.97 -28.06
CA THR A 145 31.27 -8.54 -29.03
C THR A 145 31.42 -10.05 -29.11
N LYS A 146 30.44 -10.74 -29.69
CA LYS A 146 30.52 -12.18 -29.93
C LYS A 146 31.77 -12.55 -30.74
N GLN A 147 32.04 -11.80 -31.81
CA GLN A 147 33.18 -12.05 -32.69
C GLN A 147 34.51 -11.88 -31.94
N GLU A 148 34.68 -10.80 -31.17
CA GLU A 148 35.89 -10.58 -30.37
C GLU A 148 36.12 -11.69 -29.35
N VAL A 149 35.05 -12.20 -28.75
CA VAL A 149 35.10 -13.29 -27.78
C VAL A 149 35.46 -14.63 -28.43
N GLU A 150 34.98 -14.89 -29.64
CA GLU A 150 35.33 -16.07 -30.43
C GLU A 150 36.80 -16.04 -30.91
N GLU A 151 37.34 -14.84 -31.18
CA GLU A 151 38.73 -14.63 -31.60
C GLU A 151 39.74 -14.64 -30.43
N ASP A 152 39.44 -13.95 -29.32
CA ASP A 152 40.26 -13.91 -28.10
C ASP A 152 39.38 -13.97 -26.85
N ALA A 153 39.35 -15.12 -26.16
CA ALA A 153 38.61 -15.27 -24.91
C ALA A 153 39.03 -14.26 -23.82
N ASN A 154 40.26 -13.72 -23.86
CA ASN A 154 40.70 -12.70 -22.92
C ASN A 154 40.11 -11.32 -23.21
N ALA A 155 39.61 -11.06 -24.42
CA ALA A 155 38.89 -9.84 -24.75
C ALA A 155 37.69 -9.64 -23.80
N PHE A 156 37.04 -10.75 -23.40
CA PHE A 156 35.95 -10.75 -22.43
C PHE A 156 36.35 -10.09 -21.11
N ILE A 157 37.49 -10.51 -20.52
CA ILE A 157 37.97 -10.02 -19.23
C ILE A 157 38.56 -8.60 -19.36
N LYS A 158 39.29 -8.32 -20.45
CA LYS A 158 39.85 -6.99 -20.73
C LYS A 158 38.77 -5.91 -20.81
N GLN A 159 37.60 -6.26 -21.32
CA GLN A 159 36.45 -5.36 -21.47
C GLN A 159 35.40 -5.52 -20.36
N LEU A 160 35.72 -6.25 -19.29
CA LEU A 160 34.83 -6.45 -18.16
C LEU A 160 34.89 -5.24 -17.21
N SER A 161 33.74 -4.78 -16.77
CA SER A 161 33.58 -3.77 -15.71
C SER A 161 32.51 -4.22 -14.73
N GLN A 162 32.61 -3.78 -13.47
CA GLN A 162 31.60 -4.07 -12.47
C GLN A 162 31.16 -2.84 -11.67
N VAL A 163 29.88 -2.82 -11.31
CA VAL A 163 29.25 -1.79 -10.50
C VAL A 163 28.76 -2.42 -9.20
N HIS A 164 29.24 -1.92 -8.08
CA HIS A 164 28.78 -2.32 -6.75
C HIS A 164 27.62 -1.43 -6.30
N ILE A 165 26.49 -2.07 -6.00
CA ILE A 165 25.32 -1.42 -5.42
C ILE A 165 25.22 -1.80 -3.94
N PRO A 166 25.07 -0.81 -3.03
CA PRO A 166 24.97 -1.07 -1.60
C PRO A 166 23.70 -1.87 -1.26
N GLY A 167 23.70 -2.47 -0.07
CA GLY A 167 22.57 -3.25 0.42
C GLY A 167 21.40 -2.38 0.88
N ASP A 168 20.20 -2.96 0.80
CA ASP A 168 18.92 -2.33 1.13
C ASP A 168 18.68 -1.05 0.30
N CYS A 169 18.99 -1.08 -1.00
CA CYS A 169 18.88 0.07 -1.89
C CYS A 169 18.01 -0.20 -3.12
N ILE A 170 17.40 0.87 -3.63
CA ILE A 170 16.65 0.89 -4.89
C ILE A 170 17.58 1.48 -5.96
N PHE A 171 17.71 0.80 -7.09
CA PHE A 171 18.47 1.29 -8.25
C PHE A 171 17.72 1.00 -9.56
N THR A 172 18.06 1.74 -10.60
CA THR A 172 17.60 1.46 -11.96
C THR A 172 18.79 1.20 -12.88
N LEU A 173 18.62 0.26 -13.81
CA LEU A 173 19.59 -0.12 -14.82
C LEU A 173 18.94 0.02 -16.20
N ARG A 174 19.68 0.61 -17.13
CA ARG A 174 19.36 0.61 -18.55
C ARG A 174 20.55 0.12 -19.35
N PHE A 175 20.33 -0.87 -20.23
CA PHE A 175 21.38 -1.40 -21.09
C PHE A 175 20.81 -2.16 -22.30
N ASN A 176 21.66 -2.39 -23.30
CA ASN A 176 21.35 -3.30 -24.40
C ASN A 176 21.62 -4.75 -23.96
N GLY A 177 20.62 -5.64 -24.07
CA GLY A 177 20.71 -7.02 -23.63
C GLY A 177 21.78 -7.85 -24.36
N SER A 178 22.24 -7.42 -25.54
CA SER A 178 23.28 -8.12 -26.29
C SER A 178 24.67 -7.99 -25.66
N ILE A 179 24.81 -7.12 -24.65
CA ILE A 179 25.99 -7.01 -23.79
C ILE A 179 26.03 -8.24 -22.87
N TRP A 180 27.20 -8.87 -22.75
CA TRP A 180 27.40 -9.94 -21.79
C TRP A 180 27.30 -9.42 -20.36
N HIS A 181 26.42 -9.98 -19.56
CA HIS A 181 26.17 -9.50 -18.21
C HIS A 181 25.99 -10.63 -17.19
N GLN A 182 26.28 -10.28 -15.94
CA GLN A 182 26.05 -11.13 -14.78
C GLN A 182 25.74 -10.27 -13.56
N PHE A 183 24.79 -10.73 -12.77
CA PHE A 183 24.37 -10.19 -11.50
C PHE A 183 24.67 -11.18 -10.38
N SER A 184 25.18 -10.67 -9.25
CA SER A 184 25.52 -11.52 -8.11
C SER A 184 25.41 -10.78 -6.78
N ALA A 185 25.28 -11.52 -5.69
CA ALA A 185 25.28 -10.97 -4.35
C ALA A 185 26.69 -10.48 -3.98
N ALA A 186 26.77 -9.37 -3.25
CA ALA A 186 28.05 -8.88 -2.73
C ALA A 186 28.54 -9.62 -1.46
N GLY A 187 27.87 -10.71 -1.10
CA GLY A 187 28.36 -11.69 -0.15
C GLY A 187 27.30 -12.71 0.25
N GLU A 188 27.77 -13.83 0.79
CA GLU A 188 26.94 -14.99 1.12
C GLU A 188 25.82 -14.71 2.14
N GLY A 189 24.75 -15.50 2.04
CA GLY A 189 23.65 -15.52 2.99
C GLY A 189 22.68 -14.33 2.88
N SER A 190 22.74 -13.59 1.78
CA SER A 190 21.75 -12.59 1.34
C SER A 190 21.52 -12.78 -0.16
N PRO A 191 20.29 -12.59 -0.66
CA PRO A 191 20.08 -12.48 -2.10
C PRO A 191 20.76 -11.22 -2.65
N ALA A 192 21.01 -11.20 -3.96
CA ALA A 192 21.55 -10.05 -4.68
C ALA A 192 20.48 -8.96 -4.79
N PHE A 193 19.37 -9.25 -5.47
CA PHE A 193 18.23 -8.36 -5.61
C PHE A 193 17.01 -9.10 -6.19
N PHE A 194 15.86 -8.42 -6.18
CA PHE A 194 14.78 -8.68 -7.14
C PHE A 194 14.57 -7.43 -7.99
N ALA A 195 14.01 -7.60 -9.18
CA ALA A 195 13.81 -6.54 -10.15
C ALA A 195 12.46 -6.67 -10.84
N ILE A 196 11.98 -5.52 -11.33
CA ILE A 196 10.92 -5.41 -12.32
C ILE A 196 11.58 -4.98 -13.62
N SER A 197 11.62 -5.88 -14.60
CA SER A 197 12.22 -5.69 -15.91
C SER A 197 11.16 -5.33 -16.93
N VAL A 198 11.37 -4.24 -17.63
CA VAL A 198 10.61 -3.84 -18.82
C VAL A 198 11.43 -4.19 -20.05
N HIS A 199 10.91 -5.11 -20.85
CA HIS A 199 11.40 -5.41 -22.18
C HIS A 199 10.66 -4.47 -23.13
N THR A 200 11.33 -3.40 -23.55
CA THR A 200 10.68 -2.29 -24.27
C THR A 200 10.20 -2.68 -25.67
N ASP A 201 10.82 -3.70 -26.25
CA ASP A 201 10.41 -4.29 -27.53
C ASP A 201 10.93 -5.74 -27.59
N GLU A 202 10.04 -6.72 -27.41
CA GLU A 202 10.38 -8.15 -27.51
C GLU A 202 10.58 -8.62 -28.96
N THR A 203 10.25 -7.79 -29.95
CA THR A 203 10.53 -8.05 -31.38
C THR A 203 11.85 -7.44 -31.84
N GLY A 204 12.50 -6.65 -30.98
CA GLY A 204 13.74 -5.94 -31.29
C GLY A 204 14.98 -6.84 -31.28
N GLY A 205 15.99 -6.44 -32.08
CA GLY A 205 17.26 -7.16 -32.20
C GLY A 205 17.27 -8.22 -33.31
N GLN A 206 18.32 -9.05 -33.35
CA GLN A 206 18.49 -10.09 -34.36
C GLN A 206 17.99 -11.45 -33.85
N LEU A 207 16.67 -11.57 -33.70
CA LEU A 207 16.04 -12.82 -33.25
C LEU A 207 16.04 -13.89 -34.35
N LYS A 208 16.27 -15.15 -33.96
CA LYS A 208 16.06 -16.30 -34.86
C LYS A 208 14.56 -16.42 -35.17
N ALA A 209 14.23 -16.96 -36.35
CA ALA A 209 12.83 -17.12 -36.77
C ALA A 209 11.99 -17.95 -35.77
N GLU A 210 12.60 -18.95 -35.14
CA GLU A 210 11.96 -19.78 -34.11
C GLU A 210 11.62 -18.97 -32.85
N ASP A 211 12.52 -18.10 -32.42
CA ASP A 211 12.33 -17.28 -31.21
C ASP A 211 11.33 -16.15 -31.48
N MET A 212 11.35 -15.56 -32.68
CA MET A 212 10.31 -14.62 -33.12
C MET A 212 8.91 -15.27 -33.09
N LYS A 213 8.79 -16.53 -33.52
CA LYS A 213 7.52 -17.27 -33.44
C LYS A 213 7.05 -17.47 -31.99
N LYS A 214 7.96 -17.74 -31.05
CA LYS A 214 7.63 -17.83 -29.62
C LYS A 214 7.19 -16.47 -29.05
N VAL A 215 7.82 -15.37 -29.46
CA VAL A 215 7.42 -14.01 -29.06
C VAL A 215 6.00 -13.72 -29.56
N LEU A 216 5.75 -13.92 -30.86
CA LEU A 216 4.44 -13.66 -31.48
C LEU A 216 3.31 -14.54 -30.91
N SER A 217 3.63 -15.77 -30.49
CA SER A 217 2.69 -16.67 -29.84
C SER A 217 2.64 -16.52 -28.32
N ASN A 218 3.39 -15.57 -27.75
CA ASN A 218 3.45 -15.31 -26.32
C ASN A 218 3.89 -16.55 -25.49
N GLN A 219 4.88 -17.26 -26.00
CA GLN A 219 5.52 -18.40 -25.33
C GLN A 219 6.98 -18.11 -24.99
N ALA A 220 7.52 -16.96 -25.38
CA ALA A 220 8.88 -16.57 -25.04
C ALA A 220 9.02 -16.29 -23.52
N SER A 221 10.13 -16.75 -22.96
CA SER A 221 10.61 -16.48 -21.60
C SER A 221 12.01 -15.86 -21.65
N ILE A 222 12.46 -15.26 -20.53
CA ILE A 222 13.83 -14.74 -20.40
C ILE A 222 14.84 -15.82 -20.79
N ALA A 223 14.75 -16.99 -20.15
CA ALA A 223 15.67 -18.09 -20.40
C ALA A 223 15.67 -18.57 -21.86
N SER A 224 14.51 -18.60 -22.53
CA SER A 224 14.41 -19.05 -23.92
C SER A 224 15.13 -18.14 -24.93
N LEU A 225 15.35 -16.87 -24.57
CA LEU A 225 15.99 -15.86 -25.41
C LEU A 225 17.46 -15.63 -25.03
N THR A 226 17.98 -16.42 -24.07
CA THR A 226 19.28 -16.21 -23.45
C THR A 226 20.36 -17.12 -24.05
N GLU A 227 21.48 -16.52 -24.42
CA GLU A 227 22.72 -17.18 -24.81
C GLU A 227 23.74 -17.05 -23.66
N VAL A 228 24.23 -18.18 -23.15
CA VAL A 228 25.27 -18.21 -22.11
C VAL A 228 26.67 -18.11 -22.71
N VAL A 229 27.62 -17.60 -21.93
CA VAL A 229 29.02 -17.51 -22.39
C VAL A 229 29.62 -18.90 -22.71
N PRO A 230 30.52 -19.00 -23.70
CA PRO A 230 31.25 -20.23 -24.02
C PRO A 230 32.00 -20.83 -22.82
N GLU A 231 32.14 -22.16 -22.80
CA GLU A 231 32.80 -22.90 -21.69
C GLU A 231 34.22 -22.42 -21.38
N GLN A 232 34.97 -22.00 -22.41
CA GLN A 232 36.34 -21.51 -22.25
C GLN A 232 36.38 -20.28 -21.33
N ILE A 233 35.41 -19.37 -21.49
CA ILE A 233 35.29 -18.17 -20.66
C ILE A 233 34.78 -18.54 -19.27
N GLN A 234 33.85 -19.48 -19.17
CA GLN A 234 33.37 -19.97 -17.87
C GLN A 234 34.53 -20.48 -17.01
N LYS A 235 35.48 -21.22 -17.60
CA LYS A 235 36.69 -21.69 -16.90
C LYS A 235 37.57 -20.54 -16.39
N ILE A 236 37.71 -19.46 -17.16
CA ILE A 236 38.43 -18.26 -16.73
C ILE A 236 37.70 -17.59 -15.57
N LEU A 237 36.39 -17.45 -15.66
CA LEU A 237 35.56 -16.78 -14.65
C LEU A 237 35.45 -17.54 -13.33
N GLN A 238 35.69 -18.86 -13.34
CA GLN A 238 35.73 -19.70 -12.13
C GLN A 238 37.03 -19.54 -11.32
N GLN A 239 38.04 -18.86 -11.86
CA GLN A 239 39.29 -18.62 -11.13
C GLN A 239 39.06 -17.65 -9.95
N PRO A 240 39.63 -17.92 -8.76
CA PRO A 240 39.39 -17.09 -7.56
C PRO A 240 39.78 -15.61 -7.72
N ASP A 241 40.69 -15.31 -8.64
CA ASP A 241 41.26 -14.00 -8.93
C ASP A 241 40.67 -13.34 -10.18
N ALA A 242 39.74 -14.00 -10.90
CA ALA A 242 39.17 -13.54 -12.17
C ALA A 242 38.62 -12.11 -12.12
N PHE A 243 38.12 -11.67 -10.96
CA PHE A 243 37.52 -10.35 -10.78
C PHE A 243 38.42 -9.35 -10.02
N GLN A 244 39.62 -9.73 -9.60
CA GLN A 244 40.48 -8.86 -8.77
C GLN A 244 40.97 -7.62 -9.53
N THR A 245 41.22 -7.76 -10.83
CA THR A 245 41.72 -6.68 -11.69
C THR A 245 40.61 -5.90 -12.40
N VAL A 246 39.34 -6.28 -12.20
CA VAL A 246 38.21 -5.70 -12.90
C VAL A 246 37.89 -4.30 -12.36
N PRO A 247 37.82 -3.27 -13.23
CA PRO A 247 37.39 -1.92 -12.84
C PRO A 247 36.06 -1.96 -12.08
N THR A 248 36.07 -1.44 -10.85
CA THR A 248 34.92 -1.48 -9.94
C THR A 248 34.43 -0.08 -9.60
N TYR A 249 33.20 0.24 -10.01
CA TYR A 249 32.52 1.48 -9.68
C TYR A 249 31.64 1.26 -8.46
N HIS A 250 31.77 2.10 -7.43
CA HIS A 250 30.96 2.00 -6.21
C HIS A 250 29.96 3.15 -6.16
N LEU A 251 28.67 2.84 -6.19
CA LEU A 251 27.62 3.83 -5.91
C LEU A 251 27.36 3.89 -4.39
N SER A 252 27.07 5.08 -3.89
CA SER A 252 26.78 5.33 -2.47
C SER A 252 25.89 6.55 -2.31
N LEU A 253 24.91 6.47 -1.42
CA LEU A 253 24.11 7.62 -0.97
C LEU A 253 24.76 8.35 0.21
N GLU A 254 25.74 7.72 0.87
CA GLU A 254 26.43 8.30 2.02
C GLU A 254 27.63 9.16 1.57
N PRO A 255 27.80 10.35 2.17
CA PRO A 255 28.93 11.23 1.86
C PRO A 255 30.26 10.57 2.25
N GLY A 256 31.27 10.72 1.38
CA GLY A 256 32.63 10.20 1.58
C GLY A 256 32.92 8.82 0.97
N GLY A 257 31.92 8.19 0.33
CA GLY A 257 32.08 6.86 -0.25
C GLY A 257 32.20 5.76 0.82
N PRO A 258 32.58 4.52 0.43
CA PRO A 258 32.67 3.41 1.35
C PRO A 258 33.81 3.59 2.38
N ILE A 259 33.45 3.71 3.68
CA ILE A 259 34.39 3.73 4.81
C ILE A 259 34.43 2.32 5.41
N GLN A 260 35.58 1.63 5.31
CA GLN A 260 35.71 0.19 5.58
C GLN A 260 35.08 -0.28 6.90
N LEU A 261 35.30 0.46 8.01
CA LEU A 261 34.77 0.10 9.34
C LEU A 261 33.26 0.31 9.44
N ARG A 262 32.76 1.49 9.03
CA ARG A 262 31.33 1.80 9.03
C ARG A 262 30.57 0.83 8.15
N ASP A 263 31.06 0.60 6.93
CA ASP A 263 30.41 -0.28 5.97
C ASP A 263 30.39 -1.72 6.45
N LEU A 264 31.45 -2.18 7.13
CA LEU A 264 31.48 -3.50 7.75
C LEU A 264 30.41 -3.61 8.85
N LEU A 265 30.34 -2.63 9.76
CA LEU A 265 29.33 -2.60 10.83
C LEU A 265 27.90 -2.54 10.26
N CYS A 266 27.66 -1.65 9.30
CA CYS A 266 26.39 -1.55 8.60
C CYS A 266 26.06 -2.84 7.88
N LYS A 267 27.01 -3.49 7.19
CA LYS A 267 26.80 -4.78 6.52
C LYS A 267 26.40 -5.87 7.50
N VAL A 268 27.04 -5.96 8.65
CA VAL A 268 26.70 -6.92 9.71
C VAL A 268 25.29 -6.65 10.25
N TYR A 269 24.99 -5.39 10.60
CA TYR A 269 23.69 -4.99 11.13
C TYR A 269 22.55 -5.21 10.11
N ARG A 270 22.72 -4.78 8.86
CA ARG A 270 21.78 -5.01 7.75
C ARG A 270 21.54 -6.50 7.52
N SER A 271 22.60 -7.31 7.53
CA SER A 271 22.48 -8.77 7.37
C SER A 271 21.68 -9.40 8.51
N GLY A 272 21.95 -9.02 9.76
CA GLY A 272 21.22 -9.52 10.93
C GLY A 272 19.75 -9.13 10.89
N MET A 273 19.46 -7.84 10.66
CA MET A 273 18.10 -7.33 10.51
C MET A 273 17.38 -7.95 9.31
N GLY A 274 18.08 -8.21 8.22
CA GLY A 274 17.53 -8.86 7.02
C GLY A 274 17.01 -10.25 7.32
N ARG A 275 17.77 -11.07 8.05
CA ARG A 275 17.34 -12.41 8.48
C ARG A 275 16.12 -12.35 9.41
N ILE A 276 16.14 -11.44 10.39
CA ILE A 276 15.03 -11.26 11.33
C ILE A 276 13.75 -10.83 10.59
N ARG A 277 13.84 -9.80 9.74
CA ARG A 277 12.69 -9.26 9.01
C ARG A 277 12.15 -10.24 7.97
N SER A 278 13.02 -10.99 7.28
CA SER A 278 12.59 -12.03 6.34
C SER A 278 11.85 -13.14 7.07
N SER A 279 12.35 -13.60 8.22
CA SER A 279 11.71 -14.63 9.04
C SER A 279 10.37 -14.15 9.62
N ALA A 280 10.34 -12.92 10.16
CA ALA A 280 9.12 -12.31 10.67
C ALA A 280 8.07 -12.11 9.56
N SER A 281 8.51 -11.71 8.37
CA SER A 281 7.66 -11.58 7.19
C SER A 281 7.08 -12.93 6.77
N ALA A 282 7.90 -13.98 6.69
CA ALA A 282 7.44 -15.32 6.37
C ALA A 282 6.45 -15.86 7.42
N PHE A 283 6.71 -15.61 8.71
CA PHE A 283 5.79 -15.97 9.78
C PHE A 283 4.46 -15.19 9.70
N ALA A 284 4.52 -13.88 9.51
CA ALA A 284 3.33 -13.05 9.34
C ALA A 284 2.52 -13.44 8.08
N ALA A 285 3.19 -13.81 6.99
CA ALA A 285 2.57 -14.34 5.78
C ALA A 285 1.85 -15.67 6.05
N LYS A 286 2.41 -16.57 6.87
CA LYS A 286 1.71 -17.79 7.29
C LYS A 286 0.45 -17.49 8.12
N LEU A 287 0.48 -16.45 8.95
CA LEU A 287 -0.66 -16.07 9.80
C LEU A 287 -1.76 -15.31 9.05
N ARG A 288 -1.40 -14.41 8.12
CA ARG A 288 -2.34 -13.53 7.41
C ARG A 288 -2.80 -14.08 6.06
N GLY A 289 -2.19 -15.17 5.60
CA GLY A 289 -2.24 -15.59 4.19
C GLY A 289 -1.36 -14.65 3.36
N GLY A 290 -0.15 -15.08 3.00
CA GLY A 290 0.85 -14.27 2.28
C GLY A 290 0.49 -13.92 0.83
N ASP A 291 -0.79 -13.96 0.50
CA ASP A 291 -1.32 -13.76 -0.83
C ASP A 291 -1.60 -12.28 -1.08
N GLY A 292 -1.51 -11.86 -2.34
CA GLY A 292 -1.99 -10.54 -2.73
C GLY A 292 -3.51 -10.53 -2.71
N HIS A 293 -4.12 -9.49 -2.15
CA HIS A 293 -5.55 -9.29 -2.24
C HIS A 293 -5.84 -8.24 -3.32
N MET A 294 -6.59 -8.65 -4.34
CA MET A 294 -7.23 -7.70 -5.23
C MET A 294 -8.59 -7.37 -4.62
N ILE A 295 -8.77 -6.12 -4.20
CA ILE A 295 -10.10 -5.61 -3.89
C ILE A 295 -10.68 -5.20 -5.23
N PHE A 296 -11.63 -5.99 -5.74
CA PHE A 296 -12.44 -5.52 -6.85
C PHE A 296 -13.11 -4.21 -6.41
N PRO A 297 -13.15 -3.18 -7.27
CA PRO A 297 -14.03 -2.06 -6.99
C PRO A 297 -15.40 -2.69 -6.74
N GLN A 298 -15.96 -2.46 -5.56
CA GLN A 298 -17.37 -2.75 -5.38
C GLN A 298 -18.05 -1.86 -6.41
N GLN A 299 -18.45 -2.45 -7.53
CA GLN A 299 -19.51 -1.93 -8.36
C GLN A 299 -20.54 -1.46 -7.35
N LYS A 300 -20.85 -0.14 -7.35
CA LYS A 300 -21.77 0.48 -6.39
C LYS A 300 -22.77 -0.60 -6.04
N ARG A 301 -22.73 -1.11 -4.80
CA ARG A 301 -23.90 -1.80 -4.29
C ARG A 301 -24.91 -0.67 -4.33
N ASN A 302 -25.61 -0.57 -5.46
CA ASN A 302 -26.99 -0.16 -5.47
C ASN A 302 -27.50 -0.94 -4.27
N TYR A 303 -27.72 -0.21 -3.16
CA TYR A 303 -28.46 -0.75 -2.04
C TYR A 303 -29.52 -1.60 -2.66
N SER A 304 -29.60 -2.88 -2.28
CA SER A 304 -30.68 -3.74 -2.73
C SER A 304 -31.93 -2.91 -2.54
N THR A 305 -32.40 -2.29 -3.62
CA THR A 305 -33.70 -1.69 -3.72
C THR A 305 -34.50 -2.95 -3.67
N THR A 306 -34.85 -3.34 -2.45
CA THR A 306 -36.01 -4.20 -2.27
C THR A 306 -37.05 -3.44 -3.04
N SER A 307 -37.40 -3.97 -4.21
CA SER A 307 -38.15 -3.34 -5.28
C SER A 307 -39.60 -3.20 -4.86
N SER A 308 -39.79 -2.61 -3.69
CA SER A 308 -41.06 -2.13 -3.21
C SER A 308 -41.32 -0.86 -3.98
N ASN A 309 -42.11 -0.99 -5.05
CA ASN A 309 -42.72 0.13 -5.73
C ASN A 309 -43.79 0.84 -4.87
N THR A 310 -43.93 0.42 -3.60
CA THR A 310 -44.89 0.92 -2.64
C THR A 310 -44.36 2.17 -1.97
N LEU A 311 -45.15 3.23 -2.02
CA LEU A 311 -44.85 4.51 -1.39
C LEU A 311 -44.96 4.40 0.13
N LEU A 312 -44.00 4.99 0.84
CA LEU A 312 -44.01 5.04 2.30
C LEU A 312 -45.22 5.82 2.84
N ALA A 313 -45.67 6.84 2.10
CA ALA A 313 -46.82 7.68 2.47
C ALA A 313 -48.14 6.90 2.57
N ASP A 314 -48.26 5.79 1.85
CA ASP A 314 -49.48 4.99 1.81
C ASP A 314 -49.54 3.94 2.92
N GLN A 315 -48.42 3.67 3.60
CA GLN A 315 -48.35 2.64 4.62
C GLN A 315 -48.78 3.17 5.99
N GLU A 316 -49.37 2.31 6.81
CA GLU A 316 -49.57 2.60 8.24
C GLU A 316 -48.37 2.13 9.07
N TYR A 317 -47.66 1.11 8.60
CA TYR A 317 -46.51 0.54 9.27
C TYR A 317 -45.27 0.61 8.37
N LEU A 318 -44.12 0.86 8.97
CA LEU A 318 -42.82 0.87 8.30
C LEU A 318 -41.92 -0.20 8.88
N VAL A 319 -40.94 -0.66 8.09
CA VAL A 319 -39.95 -1.64 8.51
C VAL A 319 -38.60 -0.96 8.71
N LEU A 320 -38.03 -1.13 9.90
CA LEU A 320 -36.64 -0.80 10.21
C LEU A 320 -35.75 -1.99 9.85
N SER A 321 -34.90 -1.81 8.84
CA SER A 321 -33.93 -2.84 8.43
C SER A 321 -32.93 -3.14 9.55
N PRO A 322 -32.30 -4.33 9.56
CA PRO A 322 -31.09 -4.55 10.35
C PRO A 322 -30.04 -3.49 10.03
N ILE A 323 -29.31 -3.05 11.05
CA ILE A 323 -28.26 -2.04 10.88
C ILE A 323 -27.07 -2.67 10.15
N ILE A 324 -26.63 -2.04 9.07
CA ILE A 324 -25.52 -2.50 8.24
C ILE A 324 -24.32 -1.59 8.52
N LYS A 325 -23.16 -2.19 8.79
CA LYS A 325 -21.88 -1.48 8.84
C LYS A 325 -21.36 -1.28 7.42
N ASN A 326 -21.09 -0.03 7.04
CA ASN A 326 -20.64 0.36 5.71
C ASN A 326 -19.33 1.16 5.78
N GLU A 327 -18.73 1.44 4.62
CA GLU A 327 -17.66 2.43 4.52
C GLU A 327 -18.24 3.86 4.46
N LEU A 328 -17.42 4.86 4.79
CA LEU A 328 -17.82 6.26 4.71
C LEU A 328 -18.01 6.65 3.23
N SER A 329 -19.12 7.32 2.92
CA SER A 329 -19.36 7.84 1.57
C SER A 329 -18.31 8.89 1.18
N ILE A 330 -17.87 8.86 -0.08
CA ILE A 330 -16.97 9.87 -0.67
C ILE A 330 -17.63 11.25 -0.66
N ASP A 331 -18.97 11.31 -0.81
CA ASP A 331 -19.75 12.56 -0.80
C ASP A 331 -20.14 13.00 0.61
N SER A 332 -19.50 12.45 1.65
CA SER A 332 -19.76 12.85 3.02
C SER A 332 -19.19 14.24 3.30
N ILE A 333 -19.94 15.09 4.00
CA ILE A 333 -19.42 16.36 4.57
C ILE A 333 -18.27 16.13 5.59
N MET A 334 -18.05 14.88 6.00
CA MET A 334 -16.89 14.47 6.80
C MET A 334 -15.60 14.41 5.96
N ASP A 335 -15.70 14.36 4.64
CA ASP A 335 -14.53 14.29 3.77
C ASP A 335 -13.69 15.58 3.88
N GLY A 336 -12.37 15.43 3.96
CA GLY A 336 -11.45 16.52 4.30
C GLY A 336 -11.34 16.85 5.80
N GLU A 337 -12.23 16.39 6.69
CA GLU A 337 -12.00 16.53 8.13
C GLU A 337 -10.82 15.64 8.57
N PHE A 338 -9.85 16.28 9.23
CA PHE A 338 -8.57 15.73 9.68
C PHE A 338 -7.52 15.44 8.61
N GLU A 339 -7.64 15.97 7.38
CA GLU A 339 -6.59 15.83 6.33
C GLU A 339 -6.13 14.37 6.12
N ASN A 340 -7.05 13.40 6.26
CA ASN A 340 -6.78 11.95 6.23
C ASN A 340 -5.93 11.39 7.39
N ILE A 341 -5.67 12.18 8.44
CA ILE A 341 -4.99 11.76 9.66
C ILE A 341 -6.04 11.38 10.72
N TYR A 342 -6.51 10.14 10.68
CA TYR A 342 -7.41 9.58 11.69
C TYR A 342 -7.00 8.15 12.06
N HIS A 343 -7.44 7.70 13.23
CA HIS A 343 -7.03 6.40 13.79
C HIS A 343 -8.19 5.40 13.83
N PHE A 344 -9.43 5.89 13.92
CA PHE A 344 -10.64 5.06 13.96
C PHE A 344 -11.72 5.68 13.07
N GLN A 345 -12.43 4.83 12.33
CA GLN A 345 -13.57 5.21 11.49
C GLN A 345 -14.60 4.09 11.47
N ASP A 346 -15.87 4.46 11.58
CA ASP A 346 -17.00 3.56 11.40
C ASP A 346 -18.17 4.28 10.72
N SER A 347 -19.04 3.52 10.05
CA SER A 347 -20.26 4.03 9.43
C SER A 347 -21.33 2.95 9.50
N PHE A 348 -22.53 3.35 9.91
CA PHE A 348 -23.67 2.47 10.11
C PHE A 348 -24.90 3.04 9.43
N THR A 349 -25.57 2.24 8.63
CA THR A 349 -26.79 2.63 7.92
C THR A 349 -27.96 1.78 8.38
N ILE A 350 -29.08 2.43 8.63
CA ILE A 350 -30.38 1.80 8.78
C ILE A 350 -31.28 2.26 7.63
N CYS A 351 -32.02 1.33 7.07
CA CYS A 351 -32.92 1.58 5.95
C CYS A 351 -34.36 1.42 6.42
N ILE A 352 -35.21 2.38 6.07
CA ILE A 352 -36.65 2.40 6.35
C ILE A 352 -37.38 2.14 5.04
N THR A 353 -38.20 1.08 5.02
CA THR A 353 -38.97 0.68 3.83
C THR A 353 -40.42 0.35 4.17
N ALA A 354 -41.25 0.23 3.13
CA ALA A 354 -42.57 -0.38 3.27
C ALA A 354 -42.48 -1.87 3.67
N PRO A 355 -43.49 -2.41 4.36
CA PRO A 355 -43.62 -3.84 4.63
C PRO A 355 -43.65 -4.66 3.33
N ASN A 356 -42.74 -5.60 3.16
CA ASN A 356 -42.78 -6.57 2.06
C ASN A 356 -42.39 -7.97 2.56
N GLY A 357 -43.16 -8.99 2.20
CA GLY A 357 -42.91 -10.40 2.55
C GLY A 357 -43.11 -10.75 4.03
N SER A 358 -42.39 -11.78 4.50
CA SER A 358 -42.40 -12.21 5.91
C SER A 358 -41.49 -11.31 6.75
N ILE A 359 -42.07 -10.51 7.64
CA ILE A 359 -41.37 -9.47 8.41
C ILE A 359 -41.34 -9.87 9.89
N ASP A 360 -40.21 -9.62 10.56
CA ASP A 360 -40.11 -9.74 12.02
C ASP A 360 -41.01 -8.69 12.69
N PRO A 361 -42.00 -9.08 13.52
CA PRO A 361 -42.85 -8.13 14.23
C PRO A 361 -42.08 -7.07 15.03
N LYS A 362 -40.84 -7.33 15.43
CA LYS A 362 -40.00 -6.38 16.19
C LYS A 362 -39.39 -5.26 15.34
N SER A 363 -39.36 -5.40 14.01
CA SER A 363 -38.85 -4.37 13.09
C SER A 363 -39.95 -3.45 12.56
N LEU A 364 -41.22 -3.77 12.81
CA LEU A 364 -42.36 -2.95 12.44
C LEU A 364 -42.55 -1.78 13.43
N ILE A 365 -42.78 -0.60 12.87
CA ILE A 365 -43.17 0.60 13.63
C ILE A 365 -44.45 1.18 13.03
N LYS A 366 -45.36 1.67 13.86
CA LYS A 366 -46.53 2.40 13.38
C LYS A 366 -46.12 3.80 13.02
N GLN A 367 -46.26 4.17 11.76
CA GLN A 367 -45.85 5.46 11.24
C GLN A 367 -46.60 6.61 11.92
N ASP A 368 -45.89 7.72 12.15
CA ASP A 368 -46.49 8.95 12.65
C ASP A 368 -47.45 9.56 11.61
N ASP A 369 -48.69 9.83 12.00
CA ASP A 369 -49.74 10.32 11.10
C ASP A 369 -49.40 11.69 10.50
N THR A 370 -48.72 12.54 11.26
CA THR A 370 -48.27 13.86 10.81
C THR A 370 -47.23 13.72 9.70
N LEU A 371 -46.20 12.89 9.92
CA LEU A 371 -45.20 12.58 8.90
C LEU A 371 -45.84 11.98 7.65
N ARG A 372 -46.76 11.04 7.83
CA ARG A 372 -47.47 10.38 6.73
C ARG A 372 -48.21 11.40 5.87
N GLN A 373 -48.91 12.36 6.49
CA GLN A 373 -49.59 13.43 5.77
C GLN A 373 -48.60 14.37 5.07
N MET A 374 -47.48 14.72 5.70
CA MET A 374 -46.47 15.58 5.08
C MET A 374 -45.83 14.94 3.84
N TRP A 375 -45.64 13.62 3.80
CA TRP A 375 -45.19 12.92 2.59
C TRP A 375 -46.25 12.92 1.48
N LYS A 376 -47.54 12.74 1.83
CA LYS A 376 -48.63 12.84 0.84
C LYS A 376 -48.74 14.22 0.22
N ASP A 377 -48.49 15.26 1.01
CA ASP A 377 -48.50 16.65 0.57
C ASP A 377 -47.22 17.07 -0.18
N GLY A 378 -46.20 16.19 -0.28
CA GLY A 378 -44.90 16.52 -0.86
C GLY A 378 -44.08 17.55 -0.06
N LYS A 379 -44.43 17.76 1.22
CA LYS A 379 -43.84 18.80 2.08
C LYS A 379 -42.72 18.28 2.99
N CYS A 380 -42.59 16.97 3.16
CA CYS A 380 -41.51 16.39 3.97
C CYS A 380 -40.28 16.13 3.11
N ASN A 381 -39.29 17.00 3.28
CA ASN A 381 -37.96 16.84 2.71
C ASN A 381 -37.00 16.17 3.71
N SER A 382 -35.75 15.97 3.30
CA SER A 382 -34.72 15.34 4.12
C SER A 382 -34.35 16.17 5.37
N ASP A 383 -34.46 17.50 5.33
CA ASP A 383 -34.18 18.36 6.50
C ASP A 383 -35.20 18.12 7.63
N GLU A 384 -36.47 17.97 7.28
CA GLU A 384 -37.55 17.63 8.23
C GLU A 384 -37.31 16.28 8.91
N ILE A 385 -36.87 15.28 8.15
CA ILE A 385 -36.50 13.97 8.70
C ILE A 385 -35.28 14.09 9.61
N MET A 386 -34.27 14.85 9.21
CA MET A 386 -33.08 15.10 10.01
C MET A 386 -33.44 15.78 11.34
N GLU A 387 -34.31 16.79 11.33
CA GLU A 387 -34.73 17.50 12.54
C GLU A 387 -35.47 16.57 13.52
N ARG A 388 -36.38 15.73 13.02
CA ARG A 388 -37.09 14.72 13.82
C ARG A 388 -36.14 13.66 14.37
N LEU A 389 -35.11 13.29 13.61
CA LEU A 389 -34.07 12.36 14.03
C LEU A 389 -33.18 12.93 15.14
N LEU A 390 -32.69 14.17 14.99
CA LEU A 390 -31.88 14.84 16.01
C LEU A 390 -32.68 15.06 17.30
N SER A 391 -33.96 15.42 17.19
CA SER A 391 -34.88 15.51 18.33
C SER A 391 -35.00 14.16 19.05
N SER A 392 -35.19 13.08 18.29
CA SER A 392 -35.30 11.72 18.83
C SER A 392 -34.05 11.26 19.57
N PHE A 393 -32.85 11.62 19.08
CA PHE A 393 -31.60 11.32 19.78
C PHE A 393 -31.46 12.03 21.12
N VAL A 394 -32.04 13.22 21.27
CA VAL A 394 -31.98 14.02 22.49
C VAL A 394 -33.08 13.62 23.48
N ASP A 395 -34.32 13.50 23.01
CA ASP A 395 -35.50 13.32 23.85
C ASP A 395 -35.75 11.85 24.22
N HIS A 396 -35.27 10.92 23.38
CA HIS A 396 -35.48 9.48 23.55
C HIS A 396 -34.19 8.66 23.43
N PRO A 397 -33.14 8.94 24.21
CA PRO A 397 -31.92 8.14 24.18
C PRO A 397 -32.16 6.73 24.75
N PRO A 398 -31.49 5.69 24.20
CA PRO A 398 -31.63 4.34 24.74
C PRO A 398 -31.15 4.22 26.18
N THR A 399 -31.95 3.58 27.03
CA THR A 399 -31.61 3.37 28.45
C THR A 399 -30.33 2.53 28.62
N SER A 400 -30.10 1.56 27.72
CA SER A 400 -28.88 0.75 27.68
C SER A 400 -27.63 1.62 27.43
N VAL A 401 -27.72 2.55 26.47
CA VAL A 401 -26.66 3.52 26.16
C VAL A 401 -26.45 4.49 27.32
N GLY A 402 -27.52 4.96 27.96
CA GLY A 402 -27.44 5.83 29.13
C GLY A 402 -26.70 5.20 30.31
N ARG A 403 -26.97 3.92 30.61
CA ARG A 403 -26.23 3.15 31.63
C ARG A 403 -24.74 3.04 31.30
N TYR A 404 -24.42 2.73 30.05
CA TYR A 404 -23.04 2.65 29.60
C TYR A 404 -22.32 4.00 29.70
N MET A 405 -22.99 5.10 29.31
CA MET A 405 -22.46 6.45 29.44
C MET A 405 -22.25 6.87 30.88
N HIS A 406 -23.12 6.46 31.82
CA HIS A 406 -22.93 6.73 33.24
C HIS A 406 -21.65 6.07 33.78
N VAL A 407 -21.46 4.77 33.52
CA VAL A 407 -20.26 4.03 33.92
C VAL A 407 -19.01 4.63 33.29
N ARG A 408 -19.05 4.91 31.98
CA ARG A 408 -17.96 5.57 31.27
C ARG A 408 -17.62 6.93 31.87
N ASN A 409 -18.62 7.77 32.14
CA ASN A 409 -18.41 9.11 32.70
C ASN A 409 -17.75 9.08 34.09
N VAL A 410 -18.11 8.10 34.94
CA VAL A 410 -17.46 7.91 36.25
C VAL A 410 -15.99 7.51 36.08
N MET A 411 -15.69 6.56 35.18
CA MET A 411 -14.31 6.09 34.95
C MET A 411 -13.41 7.17 34.33
N VAL A 412 -13.93 8.00 33.44
CA VAL A 412 -13.12 8.97 32.69
C VAL A 412 -13.00 10.35 33.36
N ARG A 413 -13.79 10.62 34.40
CA ARG A 413 -13.78 11.91 35.13
C ARG A 413 -12.40 12.24 35.76
N PRO A 414 -11.68 11.30 36.40
CA PRO A 414 -10.32 11.56 36.89
C PRO A 414 -9.32 11.85 35.76
N LEU A 415 -9.59 11.36 34.56
CA LEU A 415 -8.73 11.46 33.38
C LEU A 415 -8.99 12.75 32.58
N LYS A 416 -9.87 13.63 33.09
CA LYS A 416 -10.25 14.92 32.48
C LYS A 416 -10.80 14.80 31.06
N LEU A 417 -11.45 13.68 30.72
CA LEU A 417 -12.20 13.54 29.47
C LEU A 417 -13.60 14.18 29.61
N ARG A 418 -14.14 14.69 28.51
CA ARG A 418 -15.50 15.23 28.41
C ARG A 418 -16.53 14.16 28.75
N THR A 419 -17.47 14.54 29.61
CA THR A 419 -18.62 13.70 30.00
C THR A 419 -19.90 14.25 29.34
N SER A 420 -20.81 13.36 28.96
CA SER A 420 -22.13 13.71 28.43
C SER A 420 -23.12 12.61 28.81
N PRO A 421 -24.38 12.96 29.14
CA PRO A 421 -25.43 11.96 29.34
C PRO A 421 -25.83 11.28 28.02
N LEU A 422 -25.60 11.93 26.88
CA LEU A 422 -25.79 11.34 25.55
C LEU A 422 -24.53 10.60 25.10
N GLY A 423 -24.74 9.48 24.41
CA GLY A 423 -23.65 8.75 23.77
C GLY A 423 -22.95 9.57 22.68
N CYS A 424 -21.62 9.42 22.57
CA CYS A 424 -20.97 9.69 21.29
C CYS A 424 -21.56 8.69 20.29
N PRO A 425 -22.22 9.14 19.20
CA PRO A 425 -21.80 10.33 18.45
C PRO A 425 -22.57 11.65 18.58
N VAL A 426 -23.75 11.64 19.19
CA VAL A 426 -24.67 12.81 19.21
C VAL A 426 -24.46 13.73 20.41
N SER A 427 -23.44 13.45 21.24
CA SER A 427 -23.13 14.19 22.47
C SER A 427 -22.92 15.70 22.29
N SER A 428 -22.62 16.18 21.08
CA SER A 428 -22.47 17.61 20.80
C SER A 428 -23.80 18.37 20.71
N LEU A 429 -24.94 17.68 20.55
CA LEU A 429 -26.27 18.29 20.48
C LEU A 429 -26.69 19.02 21.76
N LEU A 430 -26.07 18.72 22.90
CA LEU A 430 -26.27 19.43 24.17
C LEU A 430 -25.22 20.52 24.42
N GLY A 431 -24.34 20.77 23.45
CA GLY A 431 -23.23 21.73 23.55
C GLY A 431 -23.60 23.12 23.05
N LYS A 432 -22.59 23.96 22.88
CA LYS A 432 -22.68 25.25 22.15
C LYS A 432 -21.96 25.10 20.81
N SER A 433 -22.54 25.66 19.75
CA SER A 433 -21.91 25.79 18.43
C SER A 433 -22.28 27.13 17.81
N GLU A 434 -21.47 27.58 16.84
CA GLU A 434 -21.72 28.80 16.08
C GLU A 434 -22.83 28.60 15.03
N GLU A 435 -22.98 27.39 14.52
CA GLU A 435 -24.05 27.01 13.60
C GLU A 435 -25.14 26.20 14.30
N LEU A 436 -26.39 26.42 13.86
CA LEU A 436 -27.58 25.80 14.40
C LEU A 436 -28.42 25.22 13.26
N PHE A 437 -28.86 23.97 13.41
CA PHE A 437 -29.73 23.25 12.47
C PHE A 437 -31.17 23.12 13.02
N GLY A 438 -32.12 22.99 12.11
CA GLY A 438 -33.56 22.85 12.38
C GLY A 438 -34.34 24.17 12.25
N SER A 439 -35.65 24.06 12.12
CA SER A 439 -36.59 25.16 11.87
C SER A 439 -36.51 26.25 12.95
N ASP A 440 -36.36 25.83 14.21
CA ASP A 440 -36.18 26.73 15.37
C ASP A 440 -34.71 27.00 15.73
N ARG A 441 -33.76 26.60 14.88
CA ARG A 441 -32.31 26.67 15.14
C ARG A 441 -31.93 26.03 16.49
N LYS A 442 -32.53 24.88 16.80
CA LYS A 442 -32.41 24.22 18.11
C LYS A 442 -31.12 23.41 18.27
N PHE A 443 -30.57 22.86 17.19
CA PHE A 443 -29.51 21.85 17.29
C PHE A 443 -28.13 22.44 16.96
N PRO A 444 -27.15 22.43 17.89
CA PRO A 444 -25.80 22.91 17.63
C PRO A 444 -25.03 21.93 16.73
N VAL A 445 -24.61 22.42 15.56
CA VAL A 445 -23.91 21.65 14.53
C VAL A 445 -22.61 22.36 14.13
N LYS A 446 -21.63 21.63 13.60
CA LYS A 446 -20.38 22.23 13.10
C LYS A 446 -20.50 22.71 11.66
N LYS A 447 -21.21 21.95 10.83
CA LYS A 447 -21.50 22.20 9.42
C LYS A 447 -22.78 21.46 9.06
N GLN A 448 -23.46 21.92 8.03
CA GLN A 448 -24.60 21.25 7.43
C GLN A 448 -24.53 21.33 5.90
N SER A 449 -25.13 20.35 5.23
CA SER A 449 -25.26 20.33 3.77
C SER A 449 -26.58 19.69 3.40
N SER A 450 -27.37 20.37 2.59
CA SER A 450 -28.64 19.88 2.07
C SER A 450 -28.63 19.97 0.56
N SER A 451 -29.10 18.92 -0.12
CA SER A 451 -29.21 18.90 -1.57
C SER A 451 -30.29 19.88 -2.05
N PRO A 452 -30.12 20.57 -3.20
CA PRO A 452 -31.16 21.44 -3.77
C PRO A 452 -32.49 20.72 -4.05
N SER A 453 -32.47 19.40 -4.31
CA SER A 453 -33.65 18.56 -4.49
C SER A 453 -34.42 18.27 -3.20
N GLY A 454 -33.85 18.59 -2.03
CA GLY A 454 -34.40 18.25 -0.72
C GLY A 454 -34.36 16.76 -0.39
N LEU A 455 -33.70 15.92 -1.20
CA LEU A 455 -33.64 14.47 -1.00
C LEU A 455 -32.53 14.04 -0.06
N GLN A 456 -31.52 14.86 0.17
CA GLN A 456 -30.38 14.52 1.01
C GLN A 456 -30.02 15.65 1.98
N THR A 457 -29.73 15.29 3.22
CA THR A 457 -29.25 16.20 4.27
C THR A 457 -28.16 15.53 5.06
N GLN A 458 -27.10 16.28 5.36
CA GLN A 458 -26.00 15.85 6.21
C GLN A 458 -25.72 16.91 7.27
N VAL A 459 -25.54 16.46 8.51
CA VAL A 459 -25.18 17.31 9.64
C VAL A 459 -23.88 16.80 10.25
N LEU A 460 -22.87 17.67 10.27
CA LEU A 460 -21.60 17.42 10.92
C LEU A 460 -21.66 17.83 12.39
N LEU A 461 -21.46 16.85 13.25
CA LEU A 461 -21.35 16.97 14.69
C LEU A 461 -19.88 16.83 15.10
N GLY A 462 -19.52 17.38 16.26
CA GLY A 462 -18.15 17.25 16.73
C GLY A 462 -17.98 17.53 18.21
N ALA A 463 -17.11 16.73 18.81
CA ALA A 463 -16.67 16.91 20.18
C ALA A 463 -15.14 16.82 20.21
N ASN A 464 -14.48 17.88 20.64
CA ASN A 464 -13.05 17.83 20.92
C ASN A 464 -12.85 17.63 22.41
N ASP A 465 -11.76 16.94 22.74
CA ASP A 465 -11.30 16.66 24.09
C ASP A 465 -9.77 16.80 24.14
N LYS A 466 -9.18 16.74 25.34
CA LYS A 466 -7.74 16.80 25.58
C LYS A 466 -6.96 15.75 24.81
N HIS A 467 -7.53 14.56 24.61
CA HIS A 467 -6.85 13.41 24.03
C HIS A 467 -7.32 13.06 22.62
N LEU A 468 -8.49 13.56 22.20
CA LEU A 468 -9.19 13.11 21.00
C LEU A 468 -9.88 14.28 20.29
N ARG A 469 -9.92 14.23 18.97
CA ARG A 469 -10.86 15.00 18.17
C ARG A 469 -11.84 14.04 17.52
N PHE A 470 -13.12 14.26 17.77
CA PHE A 470 -14.19 13.39 17.31
C PHE A 470 -15.11 14.15 16.35
N ARG A 471 -15.43 13.52 15.22
CA ARG A 471 -16.41 13.99 14.23
C ARG A 471 -17.41 12.91 13.97
N SER A 472 -18.66 13.34 13.81
CA SER A 472 -19.74 12.45 13.41
C SER A 472 -20.60 13.13 12.36
N VAL A 473 -21.05 12.36 11.38
CA VAL A 473 -22.03 12.82 10.42
C VAL A 473 -23.28 11.98 10.59
N VAL A 474 -24.39 12.67 10.75
CA VAL A 474 -25.72 12.08 10.54
C VAL A 474 -26.13 12.46 9.13
N SER A 475 -26.51 11.50 8.31
CA SER A 475 -27.08 11.76 6.99
C SER A 475 -28.42 11.08 6.81
N THR A 476 -29.31 11.78 6.13
CA THR A 476 -30.61 11.30 5.71
C THR A 476 -30.68 11.41 4.19
N GLU A 477 -31.14 10.34 3.55
CA GLU A 477 -31.30 10.27 2.09
C GLU A 477 -32.67 9.64 1.80
N LEU A 478 -33.50 10.39 1.08
CA LEU A 478 -34.82 9.98 0.63
C LEU A 478 -34.68 9.44 -0.79
N ILE A 479 -35.14 8.21 -1.00
CA ILE A 479 -35.10 7.55 -2.31
C ILE A 479 -36.51 7.58 -2.89
N PRO A 480 -36.75 8.37 -3.96
CA PRO A 480 -38.01 8.36 -4.69
C PRO A 480 -38.12 7.13 -5.58
N LYS A 481 -39.35 6.81 -6.01
CA LYS A 481 -39.61 5.77 -7.01
C LYS A 481 -38.98 6.13 -8.35
N GLU A 482 -39.12 7.39 -8.76
CA GLU A 482 -38.52 7.97 -9.97
C GLU A 482 -38.11 9.42 -9.69
N GLU A 483 -36.93 9.83 -10.17
CA GLU A 483 -36.47 11.22 -10.03
C GLU A 483 -37.25 12.13 -10.99
N SER A 484 -38.10 12.99 -10.41
CA SER A 484 -38.91 13.99 -11.12
C SER A 484 -39.12 15.25 -10.26
N GLU A 485 -39.79 16.27 -10.80
CA GLU A 485 -40.17 17.47 -10.02
C GLU A 485 -41.04 17.14 -8.79
N LYS A 486 -41.69 15.97 -8.77
CA LYS A 486 -42.53 15.49 -7.66
C LYS A 486 -41.87 14.36 -6.85
N SER A 487 -40.54 14.30 -6.84
CA SER A 487 -39.80 13.23 -6.15
C SER A 487 -40.24 13.02 -4.69
N LEU A 488 -40.51 14.11 -3.96
CA LEU A 488 -40.91 14.07 -2.55
C LEU A 488 -42.28 13.41 -2.28
N GLU A 489 -43.17 13.34 -3.28
CA GLU A 489 -44.47 12.64 -3.16
C GLU A 489 -44.31 11.12 -3.34
N SER A 490 -43.16 10.66 -3.85
CA SER A 490 -42.97 9.29 -4.34
C SER A 490 -41.90 8.50 -3.58
N ILE A 491 -41.63 8.84 -2.32
CA ILE A 491 -40.58 8.19 -1.53
C ILE A 491 -40.93 6.73 -1.24
N VAL A 492 -40.01 5.83 -1.60
CA VAL A 492 -40.12 4.38 -1.38
C VAL A 492 -39.19 3.87 -0.28
N GLN A 493 -38.12 4.61 0.00
CA GLN A 493 -37.11 4.22 0.98
C GLN A 493 -36.44 5.45 1.59
N VAL A 494 -36.07 5.34 2.87
CA VAL A 494 -35.22 6.33 3.55
C VAL A 494 -33.99 5.65 4.12
N ASN A 495 -32.81 6.15 3.77
CA ASN A 495 -31.55 5.74 4.35
C ASN A 495 -31.14 6.74 5.43
N VAL A 496 -30.86 6.24 6.62
CA VAL A 496 -30.26 7.04 7.69
C VAL A 496 -28.90 6.46 8.00
N THR A 497 -27.86 7.27 7.85
CA THR A 497 -26.48 6.86 8.10
C THR A 497 -25.86 7.68 9.22
N LEU A 498 -25.12 6.99 10.07
CA LEU A 498 -24.37 7.57 11.18
C LEU A 498 -22.91 7.15 11.05
N SER A 499 -22.06 8.10 10.72
CA SER A 499 -20.64 7.90 10.49
C SER A 499 -19.81 8.61 11.54
N ASN A 500 -18.68 8.03 11.95
CA ASN A 500 -17.76 8.61 12.94
C ASN A 500 -16.31 8.54 12.48
N ARG A 501 -15.54 9.56 12.84
CA ARG A 501 -14.09 9.61 12.66
C ARG A 501 -13.41 10.17 13.90
N VAL A 502 -12.35 9.49 14.34
CA VAL A 502 -11.60 9.86 15.55
C VAL A 502 -10.12 10.04 15.26
N HIS A 503 -9.61 11.23 15.57
CA HIS A 503 -8.19 11.54 15.55
C HIS A 503 -7.65 11.58 16.98
N CYS A 504 -6.70 10.71 17.29
CA CYS A 504 -6.04 10.63 18.59
C CYS A 504 -4.86 11.60 18.64
N LEU A 505 -4.82 12.47 19.66
CA LEU A 505 -3.76 13.48 19.82
C LEU A 505 -2.53 12.95 20.57
N ASN A 506 -2.64 11.79 21.21
CA ASN A 506 -1.55 11.14 21.95
C ASN A 506 -1.82 9.64 22.15
N TRP A 507 -0.80 8.92 22.61
CA TRP A 507 -0.83 7.48 22.88
C TRP A 507 -1.94 7.07 23.86
N PHE A 508 -2.23 7.89 24.87
CA PHE A 508 -3.33 7.60 25.80
C PHE A 508 -4.68 7.60 25.08
N GLY A 509 -4.94 8.60 24.22
CA GLY A 509 -6.16 8.64 23.40
C GLY A 509 -6.29 7.42 22.50
N PHE A 510 -5.18 6.99 21.89
CA PHE A 510 -5.15 5.78 21.05
C PHE A 510 -5.51 4.52 21.84
N PHE A 511 -4.88 4.31 23.00
CA PHE A 511 -5.17 3.16 23.87
C PHE A 511 -6.61 3.16 24.39
N TYR A 512 -7.10 4.33 24.84
CA TYR A 512 -8.48 4.49 25.27
C TYR A 512 -9.47 4.11 24.16
N MET A 513 -9.27 4.62 22.94
CA MET A 513 -10.14 4.31 21.81
C MET A 513 -10.09 2.83 21.46
N TRP A 514 -8.92 2.20 21.45
CA TRP A 514 -8.77 0.77 21.22
C TRP A 514 -9.59 -0.08 22.22
N LEU A 515 -9.56 0.28 23.51
CA LEU A 515 -10.34 -0.43 24.54
C LEU A 515 -11.85 -0.32 24.35
N ILE A 516 -12.35 0.85 23.96
CA ILE A 516 -13.80 1.10 23.89
C ILE A 516 -14.40 0.85 22.51
N HIS A 517 -13.59 0.72 21.46
CA HIS A 517 -14.05 0.66 20.07
C HIS A 517 -15.06 -0.45 19.83
N ILE A 518 -14.78 -1.67 20.30
CA ILE A 518 -15.70 -2.82 20.14
C ILE A 518 -17.02 -2.57 20.87
N GLY A 519 -16.95 -2.00 22.09
CA GLY A 519 -18.15 -1.67 22.88
C GLY A 519 -18.97 -0.55 22.23
N HIS A 520 -18.31 0.44 21.64
CA HIS A 520 -18.96 1.54 20.95
C HIS A 520 -19.69 1.08 19.69
N GLU A 521 -19.04 0.26 18.85
CA GLU A 521 -19.64 -0.28 17.62
C GLU A 521 -20.81 -1.23 17.87
N ARG A 522 -20.80 -1.98 18.98
CA ARG A 522 -21.83 -2.99 19.26
C ARG A 522 -22.93 -2.53 20.20
N LEU A 523 -22.59 -1.71 21.19
CA LEU A 523 -23.48 -1.38 22.31
C LEU A 523 -23.98 0.06 22.29
N VAL A 524 -23.33 0.95 21.53
CA VAL A 524 -23.69 2.38 21.51
C VAL A 524 -24.35 2.77 20.19
N VAL A 525 -23.65 2.63 19.06
CA VAL A 525 -24.14 3.16 17.78
C VAL A 525 -25.40 2.45 17.29
N PRO A 526 -25.49 1.10 17.25
CA PRO A 526 -26.68 0.45 16.73
C PRO A 526 -27.95 0.72 17.55
N PRO A 527 -27.95 0.59 18.89
CA PRO A 527 -29.15 0.92 19.68
C PRO A 527 -29.56 2.38 19.57
N LEU A 528 -28.59 3.31 19.49
CA LEU A 528 -28.88 4.73 19.33
C LEU A 528 -29.57 5.00 17.98
N LEU A 529 -29.02 4.47 16.89
CA LEU A 529 -29.57 4.65 15.54
C LEU A 529 -30.96 4.01 15.41
N GLN A 530 -31.13 2.79 15.92
CA GLN A 530 -32.41 2.09 15.89
C GLN A 530 -33.50 2.85 16.66
N GLN A 531 -33.18 3.33 17.86
CA GLN A 531 -34.14 4.07 18.68
C GLN A 531 -34.43 5.45 18.09
N GLY A 532 -33.40 6.15 17.60
CA GLY A 532 -33.57 7.43 16.90
C GLY A 532 -34.52 7.31 15.71
N CYS A 533 -34.30 6.33 14.84
CA CYS A 533 -35.19 6.09 13.70
C CYS A 533 -36.57 5.61 14.12
N LYS A 534 -36.68 4.78 15.16
CA LYS A 534 -38.00 4.44 15.71
C LYS A 534 -38.78 5.70 16.05
N TYR A 535 -38.32 6.51 17.00
CA TYR A 535 -39.08 7.69 17.43
C TYR A 535 -39.20 8.79 16.36
N ALA A 536 -38.26 8.86 15.42
CA ALA A 536 -38.35 9.80 14.31
C ALA A 536 -39.42 9.40 13.30
N PHE A 537 -39.66 8.11 13.03
CA PHE A 537 -40.61 7.69 12.00
C PHE A 537 -41.96 7.20 12.56
N GLY A 538 -42.00 6.71 13.80
CA GLY A 538 -43.22 6.16 14.40
C GLY A 538 -43.00 5.16 15.56
N LYS A 539 -44.03 4.85 16.35
CA LYS A 539 -43.87 4.04 17.59
C LYS A 539 -44.23 2.57 17.46
#